data_AF-A0A4V3D2Q6-F1
#
_entry.id   AF-A0A4V3D2Q6-F1
#
_cell.length_a   1.000
_cell.length_b   1.000
_cell.length_c   1.000
_cell.angle_alpha   90.00
_cell.angle_beta   90.00
_cell.angle_gamma   90.00
#
_symmetry.space_group_name_H-M   'P 1'
#
loop_
_entity.id
_entity.type
_entity.pdbx_description
1 polymer ?
#
loop_
_entity_poly.entity_id
_entity_poly.type
_entity_poly.pdbx_seq_one_letter_code
_entity_poly.pdbx_strand_id
1 'polypeptide(L)'
;MDESKFKKLYTKEYTEFIKSSFPELRKVKKEFPEFLDTQIGYYESLIMNEADNVVLKTIIKHNVKLSDVFGEGYEQEFMLNKLILKCWSIQPSIRKRVFDTFVSAELY
;
A
#
# COMPACT_ATOMS: atom_id res chain seq x y z
N MET A 1 20.02 0.10 -4.79
CA MET A 1 18.81 -0.46 -5.46
C MET A 1 18.21 0.62 -6.36
N ASP A 2 17.73 0.29 -7.58
CA ASP A 2 17.12 1.26 -8.50
C ASP A 2 15.61 1.53 -8.24
N GLU A 3 15.06 2.57 -8.87
CA GLU A 3 13.63 2.97 -8.75
C GLU A 3 12.64 1.85 -9.12
N SER A 4 12.95 1.05 -10.14
CA SER A 4 12.06 -0.03 -10.60
C SER A 4 11.95 -1.14 -9.54
N LYS A 5 13.09 -1.52 -8.96
CA LYS A 5 13.15 -2.48 -7.86
C LYS A 5 12.42 -1.95 -6.63
N PHE A 6 12.58 -0.68 -6.28
CA PHE A 6 11.84 -0.09 -5.17
C PHE A 6 10.33 -0.12 -5.40
N LYS A 7 9.85 0.23 -6.60
CA LYS A 7 8.41 0.18 -6.92
C LYS A 7 7.82 -1.22 -6.76
N LYS A 8 8.56 -2.27 -7.17
CA LYS A 8 8.13 -3.67 -6.98
C LYS A 8 8.04 -4.02 -5.50
N LEU A 9 9.05 -3.63 -4.73
CA LEU A 9 9.12 -3.84 -3.29
C LEU A 9 7.95 -3.15 -2.58
N TYR A 10 7.75 -1.86 -2.84
CA TYR A 10 6.64 -1.08 -2.32
C TYR A 10 5.28 -1.69 -2.70
N THR A 11 5.11 -2.10 -3.96
CA THR A 11 3.86 -2.72 -4.42
C THR A 11 3.55 -3.98 -3.63
N LYS A 12 4.56 -4.79 -3.33
CA LYS A 12 4.43 -5.99 -2.50
C LYS A 12 4.02 -5.64 -1.07
N GLU A 13 4.77 -4.78 -0.40
CA GLU A 13 4.52 -4.39 1.00
C GLU A 13 3.15 -3.70 1.15
N TYR A 14 2.77 -2.83 0.21
CA TYR A 14 1.46 -2.18 0.22
C TYR A 14 0.32 -3.18 -0.05
N THR A 15 0.52 -4.15 -0.95
CA THR A 15 -0.45 -5.24 -1.17
C THR A 15 -0.63 -6.10 0.08
N GLU A 16 0.46 -6.45 0.77
CA GLU A 16 0.42 -7.22 2.02
C GLU A 16 -0.28 -6.44 3.14
N PHE A 17 -0.01 -5.14 3.24
CA PHE A 17 -0.70 -4.25 4.17
C PHE A 17 -2.21 -4.23 3.93
N ILE A 18 -2.68 -4.01 2.70
CA ILE A 18 -4.12 -4.04 2.36
C ILE A 18 -4.74 -5.39 2.73
N LYS A 19 -4.08 -6.50 2.39
CA LYS A 19 -4.59 -7.86 2.66
C LYS A 19 -4.70 -8.17 4.15
N SER A 20 -3.95 -7.48 5.00
CA SER A 20 -4.03 -7.66 6.45
C SER A 20 -5.39 -7.26 7.05
N SER A 21 -6.18 -6.45 6.34
CA SER A 21 -7.56 -6.09 6.72
C SER A 21 -8.60 -7.17 6.38
N PHE A 22 -8.27 -8.13 5.51
CA PHE A 22 -9.24 -9.11 4.99
C PHE A 22 -9.79 -10.08 6.04
N PRO A 23 -9.02 -10.55 7.04
CA PRO A 23 -9.56 -11.39 8.10
C PRO A 23 -10.74 -10.72 8.84
N GLU A 24 -10.59 -9.45 9.21
CA GLU A 24 -11.65 -8.69 9.88
C GLU A 24 -12.84 -8.43 8.96
N LEU A 25 -12.60 -8.06 7.69
CA LEU A 25 -13.66 -7.90 6.70
C LEU A 25 -14.46 -9.19 6.49
N ARG A 26 -13.81 -10.37 6.47
CA ARG A 26 -14.50 -11.67 6.39
C ARG A 26 -15.32 -11.96 7.64
N LYS A 27 -14.82 -11.57 8.82
CA LYS A 27 -15.56 -11.70 10.07
C LYS A 27 -16.81 -10.83 10.07
N VAL A 28 -16.67 -9.54 9.72
CA VAL A 28 -17.80 -8.61 9.57
C VAL A 28 -18.80 -9.16 8.57
N LYS A 29 -18.35 -9.64 7.40
CA LYS A 29 -19.25 -10.23 6.41
C LYS A 29 -20.08 -11.40 6.98
N LYS A 30 -19.45 -12.27 7.79
CA LYS A 30 -20.10 -13.44 8.38
C LYS A 30 -21.09 -13.05 9.48
N GLU A 31 -20.71 -12.12 10.35
CA GLU A 31 -21.45 -11.80 11.58
C GLU A 31 -22.43 -10.63 11.39
N PHE A 32 -22.10 -9.69 10.50
CA PHE A 32 -22.76 -8.39 10.32
C PHE A 32 -22.76 -7.95 8.84
N PRO A 33 -23.38 -8.72 7.92
CA PRO A 33 -23.28 -8.47 6.47
C PRO A 33 -23.78 -7.09 6.04
N GLU A 34 -24.81 -6.55 6.72
CA GLU A 34 -25.35 -5.20 6.45
C GLU A 34 -24.34 -4.07 6.74
N PHE A 35 -23.28 -4.35 7.51
CA PHE A 35 -22.24 -3.39 7.86
C PHE A 35 -20.98 -3.51 6.99
N LEU A 36 -20.91 -4.51 6.10
CA LEU A 36 -19.70 -4.81 5.35
C LEU A 36 -19.21 -3.63 4.51
N ASP A 37 -20.09 -2.98 3.75
CA ASP A 37 -19.73 -1.87 2.87
C ASP A 37 -19.16 -0.68 3.66
N THR A 38 -19.75 -0.38 4.82
CA THR A 38 -19.24 0.64 5.73
C THR A 38 -17.84 0.29 6.25
N GLN A 39 -17.60 -0.99 6.59
CA GLN A 39 -16.27 -1.43 7.03
C GLN A 39 -15.25 -1.41 5.90
N ILE A 40 -15.63 -1.77 4.67
CA ILE A 40 -14.77 -1.64 3.49
C ILE A 40 -14.34 -0.18 3.31
N GLY A 41 -15.28 0.76 3.30
CA GLY A 41 -14.97 2.19 3.16
C GLY A 41 -14.07 2.73 4.28
N TYR A 42 -14.27 2.25 5.52
CA TYR A 42 -13.39 2.55 6.64
C TYR A 42 -11.95 2.07 6.41
N TYR A 43 -11.75 0.81 6.02
CA TYR A 43 -10.41 0.28 5.76
C TYR A 43 -9.74 0.93 4.55
N GLU A 44 -10.48 1.22 3.47
CA GLU A 44 -9.93 1.98 2.34
C GLU A 44 -9.39 3.34 2.79
N SER A 45 -10.11 4.04 3.66
CA SER A 45 -9.68 5.33 4.21
C SER A 45 -8.44 5.20 5.09
N LEU A 46 -8.40 4.21 5.99
CA LEU A 46 -7.20 3.92 6.79
C LEU A 46 -5.98 3.63 5.91
N ILE A 47 -6.17 2.82 4.87
CA ILE A 47 -5.11 2.43 3.94
C ILE A 47 -4.58 3.62 3.15
N MET A 48 -5.44 4.59 2.83
CA MET A 48 -5.05 5.86 2.22
C MET A 48 -4.17 6.69 3.15
N ASN A 49 -4.57 6.79 4.42
CA ASN A 49 -3.84 7.59 5.41
C ASN A 49 -2.49 6.99 5.81
N GLU A 50 -2.35 5.66 5.78
CA GLU A 50 -1.13 4.95 6.17
C GLU A 50 -0.11 4.79 5.04
N ALA A 51 -0.40 5.31 3.85
CA ALA A 51 0.36 4.95 2.66
C ALA A 51 1.81 5.48 2.67
N ASP A 52 2.05 6.63 3.31
CA ASP A 52 3.39 7.19 3.55
C ASP A 52 4.19 6.34 4.52
N ASN A 53 3.54 5.87 5.59
CA ASN A 53 4.16 5.00 6.56
C ASN A 53 4.62 3.70 5.90
N VAL A 54 3.90 3.20 4.90
CA VAL A 54 4.34 2.02 4.13
C VAL A 54 5.60 2.32 3.31
N VAL A 55 5.74 3.52 2.72
CA VAL A 55 6.97 3.94 2.03
C VAL A 55 8.14 3.95 3.01
N LEU A 56 7.98 4.61 4.17
CA LEU A 56 9.02 4.69 5.20
C LEU A 56 9.40 3.32 5.76
N LYS A 57 8.41 2.49 6.10
CA LYS A 57 8.63 1.10 6.55
C LYS A 57 9.39 0.30 5.50
N THR A 58 9.07 0.47 4.22
CA THR A 58 9.77 -0.23 3.12
C THR A 58 11.24 0.20 3.04
N ILE A 59 11.52 1.51 3.18
CA ILE A 59 12.89 2.03 3.19
C ILE A 59 13.69 1.42 4.35
N ILE A 60 13.14 1.47 5.58
CA ILE A 60 13.81 1.00 6.79
C ILE A 60 14.02 -0.51 6.75
N LYS A 61 12.96 -1.28 6.47
CA LYS A 61 12.97 -2.75 6.46
C LYS A 61 13.99 -3.32 5.48
N HIS A 62 14.17 -2.65 4.34
CA HIS A 62 15.06 -3.12 3.27
C HIS A 62 16.35 -2.32 3.14
N ASN A 63 16.66 -1.48 4.15
CA ASN A 63 17.86 -0.65 4.22
C ASN A 63 18.12 0.13 2.91
N VAL A 64 17.08 0.76 2.38
CA VAL A 64 17.13 1.45 1.09
C VAL A 64 17.84 2.78 1.23
N LYS A 65 18.95 2.95 0.53
CA LYS A 65 19.61 4.24 0.37
C LYS A 65 18.92 5.04 -0.74
N LEU A 66 18.40 6.22 -0.43
CA LEU A 66 17.71 7.07 -1.42
C LEU A 66 18.63 7.53 -2.56
N SER A 67 19.93 7.70 -2.27
CA SER A 67 20.96 7.99 -3.27
C SER A 67 21.07 6.90 -4.33
N ASP A 68 20.86 5.63 -3.98
CA ASP A 68 20.88 4.54 -4.95
C ASP A 68 19.68 4.60 -5.90
N VAL A 69 18.57 5.19 -5.44
CA VAL A 69 17.30 5.25 -6.17
C VAL A 69 17.28 6.44 -7.13
N PHE A 70 17.80 7.59 -6.71
CA PHE A 70 17.71 8.85 -7.47
C PHE A 70 19.05 9.44 -7.93
N GLY A 71 20.18 8.83 -7.55
CA GLY A 71 21.52 9.35 -7.79
C GLY A 71 22.04 10.22 -6.65
N GLU A 72 23.35 10.45 -6.65
CA GLU A 72 24.01 11.35 -5.70
C GLU A 72 23.76 12.83 -6.07
N GLY A 73 23.83 13.73 -5.08
CA GLY A 73 23.74 15.18 -5.29
C GLY A 73 22.39 15.84 -4.99
N TYR A 74 21.37 15.06 -4.61
CA TYR A 74 20.12 15.59 -4.08
C TYR A 74 20.04 15.51 -2.56
N GLU A 75 19.31 16.42 -1.93
CA GLU A 75 19.00 16.36 -0.51
C GLU A 75 18.09 15.15 -0.20
N GLN A 76 18.32 14.51 0.96
CA GLN A 76 17.58 13.30 1.37
C GLN A 76 16.07 13.57 1.48
N GLU A 77 15.69 14.72 2.03
CA GLU A 77 14.29 15.13 2.16
C GLU A 77 13.61 15.26 0.80
N PHE A 78 14.26 15.91 -0.16
CA PHE A 78 13.75 16.01 -1.53
C PHE A 78 13.57 14.63 -2.17
N MET A 79 14.56 13.74 -2.04
CA MET A 79 14.48 12.38 -2.59
C MET A 79 13.35 11.57 -1.94
N LEU A 80 13.16 11.71 -0.63
CA LEU A 80 12.08 11.04 0.11
C LEU A 80 10.71 11.53 -0.38
N ASN A 81 10.50 12.84 -0.45
CA ASN A 81 9.26 13.43 -0.93
C ASN A 81 8.95 13.00 -2.37
N LYS A 82 9.97 12.98 -3.24
CA LYS A 82 9.84 12.47 -4.61
C LYS A 82 9.45 10.99 -4.66
N LEU A 83 9.99 10.18 -3.75
CA LEU A 83 9.64 8.76 -3.65
C LEU A 83 8.20 8.54 -3.18
N ILE A 84 7.77 9.29 -2.16
CA ILE A 84 6.40 9.29 -1.64
C ILE A 84 5.42 9.61 -2.76
N LEU A 85 5.62 10.71 -3.49
CA LEU A 85 4.77 11.10 -4.61
C LEU A 85 4.71 10.04 -5.72
N LYS A 86 5.84 9.39 -6.04
CA LYS A 86 5.87 8.28 -6.99
C LYS A 86 5.07 7.08 -6.49
N CYS A 87 5.15 6.76 -5.21
CA CYS A 87 4.33 5.71 -4.60
C CYS A 87 2.84 6.07 -4.63
N TRP A 88 2.46 7.31 -4.31
CA TRP A 88 1.08 7.79 -4.39
C TRP A 88 0.46 7.58 -5.76
N SER A 89 1.22 7.87 -6.82
CA SER A 89 0.73 7.74 -8.20
C SER A 89 0.28 6.33 -8.57
N ILE A 90 0.80 5.29 -7.90
CA ILE A 90 0.45 3.88 -8.20
C ILE A 90 -0.52 3.27 -7.18
N GLN A 91 -0.71 3.88 -6.01
CA GLN A 91 -1.58 3.37 -4.94
C GLN A 91 -3.01 3.05 -5.38
N PRO A 92 -3.73 3.94 -6.12
CA PRO A 92 -5.12 3.66 -6.50
C PRO A 92 -5.25 2.37 -7.29
N SER A 93 -4.31 2.12 -8.21
CA SER A 93 -4.31 0.90 -9.04
C SER A 93 -4.08 -0.38 -8.22
N ILE A 94 -3.20 -0.31 -7.21
CA ILE A 94 -2.91 -1.44 -6.32
C ILE A 94 -4.13 -1.71 -5.43
N ARG A 95 -4.68 -0.67 -4.79
CA ARG A 95 -5.87 -0.79 -3.93
C ARG A 95 -7.03 -1.41 -4.67
N LYS A 96 -7.40 -0.83 -5.81
CA LYS A 96 -8.50 -1.32 -6.64
C LYS A 96 -8.31 -2.80 -6.96
N ARG A 97 -7.15 -3.19 -7.49
CA ARG A 97 -6.87 -4.60 -7.81
C ARG A 97 -7.03 -5.53 -6.61
N VAL A 98 -6.54 -5.13 -5.44
CA VAL A 98 -6.53 -5.98 -4.25
C VAL A 98 -7.94 -6.10 -3.66
N PHE A 99 -8.70 -5.01 -3.56
CA PHE A 99 -10.09 -5.03 -3.11
C PHE A 99 -11.03 -5.70 -4.11
N ASP A 100 -10.87 -5.46 -5.42
CA ASP A 100 -11.63 -6.18 -6.46
C ASP A 100 -11.42 -7.69 -6.34
N THR A 101 -10.19 -8.14 -6.02
CA THR A 101 -9.89 -9.57 -5.77
C THR A 101 -10.64 -10.09 -4.55
N PHE A 102 -10.75 -9.29 -3.48
CA PHE A 102 -11.51 -9.68 -2.28
C PHE A 102 -13.00 -9.85 -2.58
N VAL A 103 -13.58 -8.91 -3.32
CA VAL A 103 -15.00 -8.92 -3.71
C VAL A 103 -15.29 -10.03 -4.73
N SER A 104 -14.36 -10.32 -5.66
CA SER A 104 -14.56 -11.29 -6.75
C SER A 104 -14.16 -12.73 -6.41
N ALA A 105 -13.32 -12.97 -5.39
CA ALA A 105 -13.00 -14.31 -4.87
C ALA A 105 -14.21 -15.03 -4.24
N GLU A 106 -15.41 -14.48 -4.42
CA GLU A 106 -16.68 -14.93 -3.86
C GLU A 106 -17.69 -15.37 -4.95
N LEU A 107 -17.26 -15.47 -6.22
CA LEU A 107 -18.05 -16.06 -7.30
C LEU A 107 -17.80 -17.58 -7.50
N TYR A 108 -16.99 -18.21 -6.65
CA TYR A 108 -16.69 -19.65 -6.67
C TYR A 108 -16.66 -20.25 -5.27
#